data_AF-A0A444ZBS1-F1
#
_entry.id   AF-A0A444ZBS1-F1
#
_cell.length_a   1.000
_cell.length_b   1.000
_cell.length_c   1.000
_cell.angle_alpha   90.00
_cell.angle_beta   90.00
_cell.angle_gamma   90.00
#
_symmetry.space_group_name_H-M   'P 1'
#
loop_
_entity.id
_entity.type
_entity.pdbx_description
1 polymer ?
#
loop_
_entity_poly.entity_id
_entity_poly.type
_entity_poly.pdbx_seq_one_letter_code
_entity_poly.pdbx_strand_id
1 'polypeptide(L)'
;MSVSERVAAEHGEKLGESVGYKFRLEGMKGRDTPLLFCTTGVLLRRLLVDRTLNVVTHVVVDEIHERGMNEDFLLIVLKELLPRRPDLRLILMSATLNAELFSSYFDGAPTMHIPGFTYPVRAHFLEDILEMTGYWLNRYNQIDDYGQEKTWKMQKQALAFWKRKSQIVSAVEDVLEVADFHRYSLRTRESLSCWFPDSLGFNLIEHVLSHIVKNERPGAVLVFMTGWDDINSLKDKLQTHPLLGDPSRVLLLACHGSMASTEQRLIFENLEGAVRKIVLATNISETSITINDVVFLVDCGKAKETSYDALNNTPCLLPSWISKAAARQRRGRAGRVQPGSKCCLVSEEPGRRTSTLLFLALNFPSHLFFQQSFSCHGFIQALLPTADIVILICYFPGR
;
A
#
# COMPACT_ATOMS: atom_id res chain seq x y z
N MET A 1 -12.66 10.61 -7.42
CA MET A 1 -12.60 10.59 -8.89
C MET A 1 -11.79 9.38 -9.28
N SER A 2 -12.35 8.46 -10.06
CA SER A 2 -11.63 7.29 -10.58
C SER A 2 -10.64 7.70 -11.69
N VAL A 3 -9.71 6.82 -12.06
CA VAL A 3 -8.73 7.10 -13.13
C VAL A 3 -9.43 7.40 -14.46
N SER A 4 -10.49 6.64 -14.80
CA SER A 4 -11.25 6.86 -16.03
C SER A 4 -12.00 8.19 -16.04
N GLU A 5 -12.59 8.60 -14.91
CA GLU A 5 -13.22 9.92 -14.77
C GLU A 5 -12.21 11.04 -14.95
N ARG A 6 -11.01 10.87 -14.39
CA ARG A 6 -9.94 11.86 -14.47
C ARG A 6 -9.46 12.05 -15.91
N VAL A 7 -9.21 10.96 -16.63
CA VAL A 7 -8.77 11.03 -18.04
C VAL A 7 -9.85 11.64 -18.93
N ALA A 8 -11.12 11.27 -18.73
CA ALA A 8 -12.23 11.89 -19.46
C ALA A 8 -12.30 13.41 -19.19
N ALA A 9 -12.15 13.83 -17.93
CA ALA A 9 -12.13 15.24 -17.56
C ALA A 9 -10.93 16.00 -18.16
N GLU A 10 -9.74 15.39 -18.23
CA GLU A 10 -8.56 15.98 -18.88
C GLU A 10 -8.74 16.11 -20.40
N HIS A 11 -9.54 15.25 -21.02
CA HIS A 11 -9.95 15.37 -22.43
C HIS A 11 -11.08 16.40 -22.64
N GLY A 12 -11.70 16.92 -21.57
CA GLY A 12 -12.87 17.79 -21.66
C GLY A 12 -14.15 17.06 -22.09
N GLU A 13 -14.19 15.73 -21.94
CA GLU A 13 -15.27 14.86 -22.40
C GLU A 13 -16.03 14.22 -21.23
N LYS A 14 -17.22 13.69 -21.50
CA LYS A 14 -17.92 12.85 -20.55
C LYS A 14 -17.41 11.41 -20.65
N LEU A 15 -17.43 10.70 -19.53
CA LEU A 15 -17.25 9.25 -19.54
C LEU A 15 -18.20 8.61 -20.57
N GLY A 16 -17.76 7.50 -21.17
CA GLY A 16 -18.51 6.76 -22.17
C GLY A 16 -18.40 7.29 -23.59
N GLU A 17 -17.79 8.46 -23.81
CA GLU A 17 -17.37 8.93 -25.13
C GLU A 17 -16.06 8.24 -25.52
N SER A 18 -14.92 8.94 -25.50
CA SER A 18 -13.63 8.32 -25.84
C SER A 18 -13.07 7.40 -24.75
N VAL A 19 -13.44 7.65 -23.49
CA VAL A 19 -12.93 6.95 -22.31
C VAL A 19 -14.05 6.22 -21.57
N GLY A 20 -13.87 4.93 -21.33
CA GLY A 20 -14.82 4.09 -20.61
C GLY A 20 -14.17 3.27 -19.52
N TYR A 21 -15.01 2.59 -18.74
CA TYR A 21 -14.55 1.66 -17.72
C TYR A 21 -15.41 0.39 -17.68
N LYS A 22 -14.83 -0.70 -17.19
CA LYS A 22 -15.57 -1.93 -16.89
C LYS A 22 -15.01 -2.65 -15.67
N PHE A 23 -15.85 -2.83 -14.67
CA PHE A 23 -15.58 -3.69 -13.53
C PHE A 23 -16.59 -4.83 -13.44
N ARG A 24 -16.57 -5.60 -12.35
CA ARG A 24 -17.47 -6.74 -12.19
C ARG A 24 -18.91 -6.23 -12.05
N LEU A 25 -19.78 -6.65 -12.97
CA LEU A 25 -21.23 -6.36 -13.04
C LEU A 25 -21.64 -4.95 -13.47
N GLU A 26 -20.69 -4.01 -13.57
CA GLU A 26 -20.96 -2.64 -13.99
C GLU A 26 -19.88 -2.17 -14.97
N GLY A 27 -20.29 -1.33 -15.90
CA GLY A 27 -19.38 -0.74 -16.86
C GLY A 27 -20.10 0.30 -17.69
N MET A 28 -19.32 1.26 -18.15
CA MET A 28 -19.77 2.36 -18.97
C MET A 28 -18.91 2.40 -20.21
N LYS A 29 -19.53 2.13 -21.36
CA LYS A 29 -18.91 2.16 -22.68
C LYS A 29 -19.89 2.76 -23.69
N GLY A 30 -19.38 3.61 -24.57
CA GLY A 30 -20.08 4.07 -25.76
C GLY A 30 -20.00 3.06 -26.90
N ARG A 31 -20.49 3.47 -28.08
CA ARG A 31 -20.35 2.68 -29.32
C ARG A 31 -18.90 2.66 -29.81
N ASP A 32 -18.17 3.76 -29.64
CA ASP A 32 -16.79 3.96 -30.09
C ASP A 32 -15.90 4.46 -28.94
N THR A 33 -15.70 3.63 -27.92
CA THR A 33 -14.78 3.96 -26.80
C THR A 33 -13.39 3.35 -27.07
N PRO A 34 -12.43 4.11 -27.63
CA PRO A 34 -11.07 3.64 -27.91
C PRO A 34 -10.27 3.28 -26.65
N LEU A 35 -10.53 3.93 -25.51
CA LEU A 35 -9.82 3.68 -24.26
C LEU A 35 -10.74 3.07 -23.20
N LEU A 36 -10.46 1.82 -22.81
CA LEU A 36 -11.25 1.11 -21.80
C LEU A 36 -10.39 0.74 -20.60
N PHE A 37 -10.67 1.34 -19.45
CA PHE A 37 -10.13 0.90 -18.16
C PHE A 37 -10.89 -0.34 -17.67
N CYS A 38 -10.21 -1.41 -17.30
CA CYS A 38 -10.87 -2.54 -16.70
C CYS A 38 -9.98 -3.25 -15.68
N THR A 39 -10.60 -3.97 -14.75
CA THR A 39 -9.85 -4.79 -13.80
C THR A 39 -9.26 -6.02 -14.48
N THR A 40 -8.14 -6.53 -13.98
CA THR A 40 -7.46 -7.74 -14.47
C THR A 40 -8.43 -8.90 -14.70
N GLY A 41 -9.35 -9.13 -13.74
CA GLY A 41 -10.35 -10.20 -13.83
C GLY A 41 -11.37 -10.02 -14.97
N VAL A 42 -11.69 -8.79 -15.37
CA VAL A 42 -12.57 -8.53 -16.53
C VAL A 42 -11.84 -8.87 -17.83
N LEU A 43 -10.56 -8.52 -17.95
CA LEU A 43 -9.75 -8.86 -19.12
C LEU A 43 -9.53 -10.37 -19.24
N LEU A 44 -9.22 -11.04 -18.13
CA LEU A 44 -9.10 -12.51 -18.09
C LEU A 44 -10.39 -13.21 -18.55
N ARG A 45 -11.57 -12.74 -18.09
CA ARG A 45 -12.85 -13.26 -18.57
C ARG A 45 -13.09 -13.00 -20.05
N ARG A 46 -12.63 -11.87 -20.57
CA ARG A 46 -12.71 -11.57 -22.01
C ARG A 46 -11.84 -12.54 -22.80
N LEU A 47 -10.62 -12.84 -22.33
CA LEU A 47 -9.70 -13.81 -22.94
C LEU A 47 -10.26 -15.24 -22.96
N LEU A 48 -11.17 -15.60 -22.04
CA LEU A 48 -11.87 -16.90 -22.10
C LEU A 48 -12.83 -17.00 -23.29
N VAL A 49 -13.42 -15.88 -23.73
CA VAL A 49 -14.39 -15.82 -24.83
C VAL A 49 -13.70 -15.48 -26.15
N ASP A 50 -12.84 -14.48 -26.13
CA ASP A 50 -12.06 -13.95 -27.26
C ASP A 50 -10.57 -14.14 -26.95
N ARG A 51 -10.06 -15.34 -27.26
CA ARG A 51 -8.68 -15.76 -26.96
C ARG A 51 -7.62 -14.95 -27.68
N THR A 52 -7.99 -14.27 -28.77
CA THR A 52 -7.05 -13.51 -29.60
C THR A 52 -7.19 -12.00 -29.42
N LEU A 53 -8.16 -11.54 -28.62
CA LEU A 53 -8.47 -10.12 -28.40
C LEU A 53 -8.59 -9.35 -29.72
N ASN A 54 -9.38 -9.86 -30.68
CA ASN A 54 -9.28 -9.43 -32.08
C ASN A 54 -9.44 -7.92 -32.33
N VAL A 55 -10.24 -7.25 -31.50
CA VAL A 55 -10.57 -5.82 -31.62
C VAL A 55 -9.58 -4.93 -30.84
N VAL A 56 -8.72 -5.51 -30.02
CA VAL A 56 -7.78 -4.76 -29.15
C VAL A 56 -6.44 -4.65 -29.85
N THR A 57 -5.94 -3.41 -29.96
CA THR A 57 -4.63 -3.13 -30.57
C THR A 57 -3.52 -3.00 -29.51
N HIS A 58 -3.86 -2.49 -28.32
CA HIS A 58 -2.93 -2.26 -27.23
C HIS A 58 -3.51 -2.77 -25.91
N VAL A 59 -2.68 -3.47 -25.14
CA VAL A 59 -2.98 -3.84 -23.76
C VAL A 59 -1.97 -3.13 -22.86
N VAL A 60 -2.48 -2.35 -21.92
CA VAL A 60 -1.67 -1.70 -20.88
C VAL A 60 -1.98 -2.40 -19.56
N VAL A 61 -0.97 -3.02 -18.96
CA VAL A 61 -1.08 -3.63 -17.63
C VAL A 61 -0.41 -2.68 -16.65
N ASP A 62 -1.22 -2.05 -15.80
CA ASP A 62 -0.76 -1.09 -14.80
C ASP A 62 -0.43 -1.78 -13.46
N GLU A 63 0.39 -1.11 -12.65
CA GLU A 63 0.74 -1.51 -11.28
C GLU A 63 1.21 -2.97 -11.11
N ILE A 64 1.94 -3.52 -12.09
CA ILE A 64 2.40 -4.93 -12.09
C ILE A 64 3.28 -5.31 -10.90
N HIS A 65 3.79 -4.31 -10.17
CA HIS A 65 4.63 -4.49 -9.00
C HIS A 65 3.86 -5.00 -7.77
N GLU A 66 2.52 -4.91 -7.76
CA GLU A 66 1.69 -5.46 -6.67
C GLU A 66 1.69 -7.00 -6.62
N ARG A 67 2.11 -7.67 -7.71
CA ARG A 67 2.26 -9.14 -7.80
C ARG A 67 1.02 -9.93 -7.35
N GLY A 68 -0.16 -9.43 -7.69
CA GLY A 68 -1.39 -10.19 -7.46
C GLY A 68 -1.47 -11.45 -8.33
N MET A 69 -2.20 -12.47 -7.86
CA MET A 69 -2.31 -13.75 -8.55
C MET A 69 -2.91 -13.61 -9.96
N ASN A 70 -3.86 -12.68 -10.12
CA ASN A 70 -4.52 -12.48 -11.41
C ASN A 70 -3.60 -11.75 -12.39
N GLU A 71 -2.77 -10.83 -11.88
CA GLU A 71 -1.81 -10.04 -12.64
C GLU A 71 -0.72 -10.97 -13.17
N ASP A 72 -0.12 -11.79 -12.31
CA ASP A 72 0.87 -12.80 -12.71
C ASP A 72 0.28 -13.78 -13.75
N PHE A 73 -0.96 -14.24 -13.53
CA PHE A 73 -1.63 -15.11 -14.51
C PHE A 73 -1.93 -14.41 -15.83
N LEU A 74 -2.36 -13.14 -15.80
CA LEU A 74 -2.58 -12.35 -17.00
C LEU A 74 -1.28 -12.18 -17.80
N LEU A 75 -0.15 -11.93 -17.14
CA LEU A 75 1.15 -11.80 -17.79
C LEU A 75 1.56 -13.09 -18.52
N ILE A 76 1.30 -14.26 -17.94
CA ILE A 76 1.53 -15.56 -18.60
C ILE A 76 0.68 -15.68 -19.87
N VAL A 77 -0.63 -15.42 -19.76
CA VAL A 77 -1.56 -15.52 -20.90
C VAL A 77 -1.20 -14.54 -22.01
N LEU A 78 -0.82 -13.32 -21.66
CA LEU A 78 -0.40 -12.31 -22.63
C LEU A 78 0.93 -12.67 -23.29
N LYS A 79 1.90 -13.22 -22.54
CA LYS A 79 3.18 -13.71 -23.11
C LYS A 79 2.94 -14.79 -24.16
N GLU A 80 2.01 -15.71 -23.93
CA GLU A 80 1.64 -16.74 -24.92
C GLU A 80 0.85 -16.19 -26.12
N LEU A 81 0.13 -15.08 -25.93
CA LEU A 81 -0.68 -14.46 -26.98
C LEU A 81 0.16 -13.67 -27.98
N LEU A 82 1.22 -12.99 -27.52
CA LEU A 82 2.03 -12.10 -28.36
C LEU A 82 2.59 -12.77 -29.63
N PRO A 83 3.15 -14.00 -29.59
CA PRO A 83 3.59 -14.69 -30.81
C PRO A 83 2.45 -15.00 -31.80
N ARG A 84 1.19 -15.12 -31.31
CA ARG A 84 0.01 -15.39 -32.14
C ARG A 84 -0.63 -14.11 -32.70
N ARG A 85 -0.34 -12.95 -32.09
CA ARG A 85 -0.84 -11.63 -32.46
C ARG A 85 0.32 -10.64 -32.54
N PRO A 86 1.13 -10.68 -33.61
CA PRO A 86 2.29 -9.80 -33.75
C PRO A 86 1.91 -8.32 -33.88
N ASP A 87 0.65 -8.03 -34.21
CA ASP A 87 0.07 -6.69 -34.27
C ASP A 87 -0.35 -6.13 -32.90
N LEU A 88 -0.47 -6.98 -31.88
CA LEU A 88 -0.83 -6.58 -30.52
C LEU A 88 0.38 -5.96 -29.82
N ARG A 89 0.19 -4.77 -29.24
CA ARG A 89 1.21 -4.11 -28.42
C ARG A 89 0.92 -4.31 -26.94
N LEU A 90 1.92 -4.77 -26.19
CA LEU A 90 1.84 -4.90 -24.74
C LEU A 90 2.69 -3.82 -24.06
N ILE A 91 2.06 -3.08 -23.15
CA ILE A 91 2.71 -2.10 -22.31
C ILE A 91 2.58 -2.52 -20.85
N LEU A 92 3.70 -2.57 -20.14
CA LEU A 92 3.77 -2.96 -18.74
C LEU A 92 4.18 -1.75 -17.90
N MET A 93 3.33 -1.31 -16.98
CA MET A 93 3.60 -0.14 -16.12
C MET A 93 3.89 -0.55 -14.68
N SER A 94 4.97 -0.01 -14.11
CA SER A 94 5.39 -0.27 -12.73
C SER A 94 5.87 1.01 -12.05
N ALA A 95 5.45 1.20 -10.79
CA ALA A 95 5.94 2.26 -9.92
C ALA A 95 7.26 1.93 -9.19
N THR A 96 7.78 0.70 -9.31
CA THR A 96 8.95 0.22 -8.54
C THR A 96 10.12 -0.23 -9.42
N LEU A 97 11.31 -0.26 -8.82
CA LEU A 97 12.61 -0.46 -9.48
C LEU A 97 12.84 -1.85 -10.10
N ASN A 98 11.96 -2.82 -9.92
CA ASN A 98 12.22 -4.19 -10.38
C ASN A 98 11.80 -4.43 -11.85
N ALA A 99 12.19 -3.53 -12.74
CA ALA A 99 11.83 -3.63 -14.15
C ALA A 99 12.69 -4.65 -14.91
N GLU A 100 13.90 -4.92 -14.43
CA GLU A 100 14.78 -5.93 -15.00
C GLU A 100 14.16 -7.34 -14.93
N LEU A 101 13.44 -7.65 -13.86
CA LEU A 101 12.71 -8.90 -13.72
C LEU A 101 11.66 -9.08 -14.85
N PHE A 102 10.88 -8.04 -15.12
CA PHE A 102 9.84 -8.08 -16.15
C PHE A 102 10.46 -8.06 -17.56
N SER A 103 11.51 -7.28 -17.77
CA SER A 103 12.26 -7.27 -19.04
C SER A 103 12.84 -8.65 -19.34
N SER A 104 13.49 -9.28 -18.36
CA SER A 104 14.00 -10.65 -18.48
C SER A 104 12.88 -11.66 -18.73
N TYR A 105 11.73 -11.51 -18.08
CA TYR A 105 10.59 -12.40 -18.29
C TYR A 105 10.00 -12.27 -19.70
N PHE A 106 10.03 -11.08 -20.30
CA PHE A 106 9.60 -10.82 -21.68
C PHE A 106 10.78 -10.75 -22.67
N ASP A 107 11.73 -11.67 -22.52
CA ASP A 107 12.81 -11.93 -23.48
C ASP A 107 13.69 -10.70 -23.81
N GLY A 108 13.94 -9.86 -22.80
CA GLY A 108 14.76 -8.65 -22.92
C GLY A 108 14.00 -7.43 -23.45
N ALA A 109 12.69 -7.36 -23.23
CA ALA A 109 11.85 -6.26 -23.67
C ALA A 109 12.42 -4.89 -23.23
N PRO A 110 12.40 -3.87 -24.11
CA PRO A 110 12.94 -2.55 -23.81
C PRO A 110 12.25 -1.91 -22.61
N THR A 111 13.05 -1.29 -21.77
CA THR A 111 12.61 -0.56 -20.58
C THR A 111 12.77 0.94 -20.81
N MET A 112 11.73 1.70 -20.46
CA MET A 112 11.74 3.16 -20.48
C MET A 112 11.46 3.67 -19.08
N HIS A 113 12.38 4.50 -18.58
CA HIS A 113 12.28 5.11 -17.27
C HIS A 113 11.72 6.53 -17.39
N ILE A 114 10.50 6.74 -16.89
CA ILE A 114 9.89 8.06 -16.73
C ILE A 114 10.29 8.60 -15.35
N PRO A 115 11.05 9.72 -15.29
CA PRO A 115 11.34 10.36 -14.02
C PRO A 115 10.04 10.91 -13.43
N GLY A 116 9.67 10.39 -12.27
CA GLY A 116 8.57 10.93 -11.48
C GLY A 116 8.98 12.25 -10.85
N PHE A 117 8.12 13.26 -10.96
CA PHE A 117 8.26 14.49 -10.19
C PHE A 117 7.52 14.32 -8.86
N THR A 118 8.29 14.22 -7.78
CA THR A 118 7.78 14.37 -6.41
C THR A 118 8.63 15.38 -5.69
N TYR A 119 7.98 16.24 -4.93
CA TYR A 119 8.63 17.09 -3.96
C TYR A 119 9.28 16.24 -2.85
N PRO A 120 10.34 16.74 -2.20
CA PRO A 120 11.00 16.02 -1.13
C PRO A 120 10.02 15.75 0.04
N VAL A 121 10.05 14.52 0.54
CA VAL A 121 9.26 14.09 1.71
C VAL A 121 10.22 13.69 2.81
N ARG A 122 10.26 14.49 3.88
CA ARG A 122 11.08 14.19 5.06
C ARG A 122 10.44 13.05 5.85
N ALA A 123 11.20 11.98 6.10
CA ALA A 123 10.75 10.88 6.92
C ALA A 123 11.24 11.07 8.36
N HIS A 124 10.34 10.84 9.31
CA HIS A 124 10.58 10.85 10.75
C HIS A 124 10.19 9.47 11.28
N PHE A 125 11.13 8.78 11.91
CA PHE A 125 10.86 7.50 12.57
C PHE A 125 10.38 7.73 14.01
N LEU A 126 10.02 6.65 14.71
CA LEU A 126 9.43 6.74 16.04
C LEU A 126 10.27 7.61 17.00
N GLU A 127 11.59 7.42 17.02
CA GLU A 127 12.53 8.21 17.82
C GLU A 127 12.47 9.71 17.51
N ASP A 128 12.40 10.09 16.23
CA ASP A 128 12.27 11.48 15.82
C ASP A 128 10.92 12.06 16.25
N ILE A 129 9.84 11.27 16.11
CA ILE A 129 8.49 11.69 16.46
C ILE A 129 8.39 11.94 17.96
N LEU A 130 8.90 11.02 18.79
CA LEU A 130 8.91 11.16 20.24
C LEU A 130 9.72 12.40 20.67
N GLU A 131 10.87 12.63 20.04
CA GLU A 131 11.71 13.80 20.33
C GLU A 131 11.02 15.11 19.94
N MET A 132 10.50 15.20 18.72
CA MET A 132 9.88 16.41 18.17
C MET A 132 8.55 16.77 18.82
N THR A 133 7.71 15.78 19.12
CA THR A 133 6.42 16.01 19.77
C THR A 133 6.54 16.16 21.27
N GLY A 134 7.64 15.67 21.85
CA GLY A 134 7.83 15.58 23.29
C GLY A 134 6.93 14.54 23.97
N TYR A 135 6.29 13.66 23.19
CA TYR A 135 5.44 12.60 23.71
C TYR A 135 6.27 11.62 24.53
N TRP A 136 5.85 11.37 25.76
CA TRP A 136 6.48 10.39 26.64
C TRP A 136 5.72 9.07 26.56
N LEU A 137 6.31 8.08 25.90
CA LEU A 137 5.72 6.74 25.81
C LEU A 137 6.02 5.95 27.08
N ASN A 138 5.00 5.34 27.67
CA ASN A 138 5.13 4.46 28.81
C ASN A 138 4.23 3.22 28.64
N ARG A 139 4.42 2.22 29.51
CA ARG A 139 3.68 0.94 29.44
C ARG A 139 2.16 1.09 29.55
N TYR A 140 1.67 2.18 30.15
CA TYR A 140 0.24 2.40 30.38
C TYR A 140 -0.43 3.15 29.23
N ASN A 141 0.27 4.11 28.61
CA ASN A 141 -0.30 4.91 27.51
C ASN A 141 -0.07 4.30 26.13
N GLN A 142 0.75 3.25 26.02
CA GLN A 142 0.95 2.55 24.77
C GLN A 142 -0.15 1.53 24.46
N ILE A 143 -0.72 0.93 25.51
CA ILE A 143 -1.83 0.00 25.38
C ILE A 143 -3.09 0.86 25.47
N ASP A 144 -3.72 1.07 24.32
CA ASP A 144 -5.03 1.71 24.27
C ASP A 144 -6.11 0.74 24.79
N ASP A 145 -7.24 1.30 25.19
CA ASP A 145 -8.48 0.58 25.47
C ASP A 145 -9.02 -0.14 24.22
N TYR A 146 -8.52 0.24 23.05
CA TYR A 146 -8.76 -0.43 21.78
C TYR A 146 -8.18 -1.86 21.79
N GLY A 147 -9.09 -2.84 21.75
CA GLY A 147 -8.72 -4.23 21.51
C GLY A 147 -8.45 -5.08 22.74
N GLN A 148 -8.77 -4.67 23.98
CA GLN A 148 -8.65 -5.61 25.12
C GLN A 148 -9.49 -6.91 24.92
N GLU A 149 -10.65 -6.83 24.26
CA GLU A 149 -11.44 -8.02 23.89
C GLU A 149 -10.99 -8.70 22.57
N LYS A 150 -10.51 -7.93 21.57
CA LYS A 150 -10.09 -8.48 20.26
C LYS A 150 -8.72 -9.14 20.32
N THR A 151 -7.82 -8.62 21.17
CA THR A 151 -6.48 -9.16 21.41
C THR A 151 -6.57 -10.58 21.95
N TRP A 152 -7.53 -10.91 22.81
CA TRP A 152 -7.75 -12.28 23.29
C TRP A 152 -8.19 -13.26 22.18
N LYS A 153 -9.05 -12.83 21.25
CA LYS A 153 -9.55 -13.68 20.14
C LYS A 153 -8.51 -13.86 19.03
N MET A 154 -7.79 -12.80 18.64
CA MET A 154 -6.72 -12.86 17.64
C MET A 154 -5.42 -13.46 18.20
N GLN A 155 -5.06 -13.22 19.47
CA GLN A 155 -3.95 -13.95 20.11
C GLN A 155 -4.23 -15.44 20.15
N LYS A 156 -5.44 -15.94 20.35
CA LYS A 156 -5.63 -17.40 20.39
C LYS A 156 -5.24 -18.10 19.08
N GLN A 157 -5.39 -17.42 17.93
CA GLN A 157 -4.96 -17.90 16.61
C GLN A 157 -3.48 -17.58 16.32
N ALA A 158 -3.01 -16.37 16.65
CA ALA A 158 -1.61 -15.96 16.43
C ALA A 158 -0.62 -16.63 17.41
N LEU A 159 -1.01 -16.84 18.67
CA LEU A 159 -0.20 -17.43 19.74
C LEU A 159 0.02 -18.94 19.52
N ALA A 160 -0.88 -19.63 18.82
CA ALA A 160 -0.66 -21.01 18.35
C ALA A 160 0.38 -21.07 17.23
N PHE A 161 0.41 -20.07 16.35
CA PHE A 161 1.40 -19.91 15.29
C PHE A 161 2.79 -19.46 15.85
N TRP A 162 2.80 -18.58 16.85
CA TRP A 162 4.02 -18.00 17.42
C TRP A 162 4.68 -18.85 18.52
N LYS A 163 3.93 -19.66 19.28
CA LYS A 163 4.54 -20.60 20.26
C LYS A 163 5.52 -21.61 19.63
N ARG A 164 5.46 -21.83 18.32
CA ARG A 164 6.40 -22.71 17.59
C ARG A 164 7.61 -21.99 17.00
N LYS A 165 7.63 -20.66 17.01
CA LYS A 165 8.74 -19.85 16.48
C LYS A 165 9.74 -19.42 17.57
N SER A 166 9.41 -19.66 18.84
CA SER A 166 10.19 -19.22 19.99
C SER A 166 11.57 -19.90 20.13
N GLN A 167 11.86 -20.94 19.36
CA GLN A 167 13.20 -21.56 19.34
C GLN A 167 14.21 -20.79 18.49
N ILE A 168 13.77 -19.91 17.60
CA ILE A 168 14.66 -19.11 16.72
C ILE A 168 14.82 -17.68 17.27
N VAL A 169 13.80 -17.14 17.95
CA VAL A 169 13.83 -15.77 18.51
C VAL A 169 14.80 -15.65 19.69
N SER A 170 14.90 -16.66 20.55
CA SER A 170 15.81 -16.60 21.71
C SER A 170 17.29 -16.61 21.32
N ALA A 171 17.63 -17.10 20.12
CA ALA A 171 19.01 -17.08 19.62
C ALA A 171 19.43 -15.73 19.02
N VAL A 172 18.47 -14.82 18.79
CA VAL A 172 18.70 -13.50 18.16
C VAL A 172 18.71 -12.37 19.21
N GLU A 173 18.06 -12.57 20.36
CA GLU A 173 18.08 -11.62 21.48
C GLU A 173 19.49 -11.42 22.08
N ASP A 174 20.36 -12.43 22.02
CA ASP A 174 21.73 -12.38 22.59
C ASP A 174 22.76 -11.61 21.73
N VAL A 175 22.41 -11.12 20.53
CA VAL A 175 23.40 -10.53 19.59
C VAL A 175 23.17 -9.03 19.29
N LEU A 176 22.29 -8.33 20.03
CA LEU A 176 21.77 -7.01 19.60
C LEU A 176 21.75 -5.89 20.66
N GLU A 177 22.90 -5.69 21.31
CA GLU A 177 23.34 -4.38 21.81
C GLU A 177 24.18 -3.72 20.69
N VAL A 178 24.03 -2.48 20.22
CA VAL A 178 23.45 -1.22 20.71
C VAL A 178 22.97 -0.47 19.47
N ALA A 179 21.68 -0.11 19.37
CA ALA A 179 21.30 0.97 18.49
C ALA A 179 21.73 2.28 19.18
N ASP A 180 22.61 3.06 18.54
CA ASP A 180 23.13 4.29 19.11
C ASP A 180 22.06 5.40 19.06
N PHE A 181 21.21 5.41 20.08
CA PHE A 181 20.24 6.48 20.32
C PHE A 181 20.82 7.61 21.19
N HIS A 182 22.16 7.70 21.40
CA HIS A 182 22.76 8.73 22.25
C HIS A 182 22.49 10.16 21.75
N ARG A 183 22.17 10.31 20.45
CA ARG A 183 21.73 11.59 19.86
C ARG A 183 20.36 12.07 20.36
N TYR A 184 19.55 11.20 20.96
CA TYR A 184 18.20 11.53 21.45
C TYR A 184 18.19 11.79 22.95
N SER A 185 17.22 12.59 23.40
CA SER A 185 17.05 12.90 24.82
C SER A 185 16.81 11.65 25.67
N LEU A 186 17.10 11.74 26.97
CA LEU A 186 16.86 10.63 27.90
C LEU A 186 15.39 10.18 27.87
N ARG A 187 14.45 11.13 27.85
CA ARG A 187 13.01 10.88 27.73
C ARG A 187 12.67 10.05 26.49
N THR A 188 13.25 10.38 25.34
CA THR A 188 13.02 9.66 24.08
C THR A 188 13.57 8.25 24.18
N ARG A 189 14.78 8.08 24.73
CA ARG A 189 15.38 6.75 24.94
C ARG A 189 14.57 5.88 25.89
N GLU A 190 14.07 6.45 26.98
CA GLU A 190 13.17 5.76 27.92
C GLU A 190 11.84 5.40 27.25
N SER A 191 11.29 6.30 26.43
CA SER A 191 10.07 6.04 25.65
C SER A 191 10.25 4.87 24.69
N LEU A 192 11.38 4.85 23.95
CA LEU A 192 11.72 3.76 23.04
C LEU A 192 11.88 2.42 23.76
N SER A 193 12.41 2.41 24.99
CA SER A 193 12.51 1.18 25.80
C SER A 193 11.15 0.61 26.21
N CYS A 194 10.12 1.46 26.27
CA CYS A 194 8.75 1.04 26.56
C CYS A 194 7.99 0.60 25.30
N TRP A 195 8.50 0.90 24.10
CA TRP A 195 7.79 0.67 22.85
C TRP A 195 7.54 -0.82 22.57
N PHE A 196 6.26 -1.20 22.65
CA PHE A 196 5.68 -2.46 22.22
C PHE A 196 5.29 -2.49 20.72
N PRO A 197 5.97 -3.28 19.87
CA PRO A 197 5.75 -3.27 18.42
C PRO A 197 4.37 -3.77 17.96
N ASP A 198 3.67 -4.59 18.76
CA ASP A 198 2.39 -5.17 18.32
C ASP A 198 1.19 -4.22 18.48
N SER A 199 1.31 -3.17 19.29
CA SER A 199 0.28 -2.12 19.40
C SER A 199 0.18 -1.29 18.10
N LEU A 200 -1.01 -0.80 17.76
CA LEU A 200 -1.21 0.16 16.67
C LEU A 200 -0.94 1.60 17.13
N GLY A 201 -0.98 1.86 18.44
CA GLY A 201 -0.60 3.12 19.05
C GLY A 201 -1.60 4.25 18.83
N PHE A 202 -2.89 4.06 19.13
CA PHE A 202 -3.93 5.09 18.88
C PHE A 202 -3.65 6.37 19.65
N ASN A 203 -3.17 6.27 20.89
CA ASN A 203 -2.78 7.43 21.70
C ASN A 203 -1.64 8.23 21.05
N LEU A 204 -0.65 7.52 20.49
CA LEU A 204 0.45 8.15 19.77
C LEU A 204 -0.04 8.81 18.47
N ILE A 205 -0.93 8.13 17.72
CA ILE A 205 -1.55 8.69 16.52
C ILE A 205 -2.32 9.98 16.86
N GLU A 206 -3.20 9.95 17.86
CA GLU A 206 -3.95 11.12 18.32
C GLU A 206 -3.02 12.28 18.70
N HIS A 207 -1.95 11.99 19.45
CA HIS A 207 -0.98 13.01 19.84
C HIS A 207 -0.24 13.62 18.64
N VAL A 208 0.21 12.79 17.69
CA VAL A 208 0.88 13.24 16.46
C VAL A 208 -0.07 14.08 15.61
N LEU A 209 -1.33 13.68 15.47
CA LEU A 209 -2.34 14.46 14.74
C LEU A 209 -2.59 15.82 15.42
N SER A 210 -2.69 15.84 16.75
CA SER A 210 -2.84 17.06 17.54
C SER A 210 -1.64 18.00 17.36
N HIS A 211 -0.41 17.46 17.36
CA HIS A 211 0.81 18.22 17.08
C HIS A 211 0.81 18.80 15.67
N ILE A 212 0.47 18.00 14.65
CA ILE A 212 0.39 18.44 13.25
C ILE A 212 -0.62 19.59 13.13
N VAL A 213 -1.85 19.43 13.64
CA VAL A 213 -2.91 20.45 13.53
C VAL A 213 -2.49 21.78 14.21
N LYS A 214 -1.75 21.73 15.33
CA LYS A 214 -1.35 22.93 16.07
C LYS A 214 -0.12 23.64 15.51
N ASN A 215 0.89 22.87 15.12
CA ASN A 215 2.25 23.40 14.93
C ASN A 215 2.71 23.39 13.48
N GLU A 216 2.08 22.57 12.62
CA GLU A 216 2.53 22.38 11.25
C GLU A 216 1.76 23.25 10.25
N ARG A 217 2.43 23.53 9.12
CA ARG A 217 1.87 24.29 8.00
C ARG A 217 0.57 23.67 7.44
N PRO A 218 -0.23 24.42 6.64
CA PRO A 218 -1.42 23.88 5.99
C PRO A 218 -1.12 22.66 5.10
N GLY A 219 -2.09 21.74 5.04
CA GLY A 219 -2.02 20.51 4.25
C GLY A 219 -2.85 19.40 4.86
N ALA A 220 -3.42 18.53 4.01
CA ALA A 220 -4.18 17.39 4.48
C ALA A 220 -3.26 16.32 5.09
N VAL A 221 -3.83 15.55 6.02
CA VAL A 221 -3.15 14.43 6.69
C VAL A 221 -3.75 13.12 6.19
N LEU A 222 -2.89 12.19 5.77
CA LEU A 222 -3.28 10.82 5.43
C LEU A 222 -2.74 9.85 6.49
N VAL A 223 -3.61 9.07 7.12
CA VAL A 223 -3.26 8.11 8.16
C VAL A 223 -3.46 6.69 7.64
N PHE A 224 -2.40 5.88 7.60
CA PHE A 224 -2.50 4.47 7.21
C PHE A 224 -2.76 3.58 8.42
N MET A 225 -3.86 2.83 8.37
CA MET A 225 -4.33 1.88 9.38
C MET A 225 -4.49 0.48 8.77
N THR A 226 -4.65 -0.55 9.62
CA THR A 226 -4.70 -1.95 9.20
C THR A 226 -6.03 -2.39 8.59
N GLY A 227 -7.16 -1.79 8.96
CA GLY A 227 -8.47 -2.22 8.49
C GLY A 227 -9.63 -1.31 8.92
N TRP A 228 -10.83 -1.63 8.46
CA TRP A 228 -12.07 -0.87 8.73
C TRP A 228 -12.37 -0.67 10.21
N ASP A 229 -12.29 -1.73 11.01
CA ASP A 229 -12.52 -1.66 12.44
C ASP A 229 -11.54 -0.70 13.13
N ASP A 230 -10.26 -0.77 12.76
CA ASP A 230 -9.21 0.08 13.32
C ASP A 230 -9.44 1.55 12.93
N ILE A 231 -9.88 1.79 11.69
CA ILE A 231 -10.23 3.13 11.20
C ILE A 231 -11.41 3.71 11.99
N ASN A 232 -12.49 2.96 12.17
CA ASN A 232 -13.66 3.48 12.87
C ASN A 232 -13.37 3.73 14.35
N SER A 233 -12.70 2.80 15.03
CA SER A 233 -12.35 3.01 16.43
C SER A 233 -11.39 4.16 16.64
N LEU A 234 -10.43 4.38 15.73
CA LEU A 234 -9.59 5.58 15.77
C LEU A 234 -10.44 6.83 15.50
N LYS A 235 -11.34 6.79 14.50
CA LYS A 235 -12.23 7.92 14.18
C LYS A 235 -13.08 8.32 15.39
N ASP A 236 -13.71 7.36 16.05
CA ASP A 236 -14.54 7.57 17.23
C ASP A 236 -13.73 8.22 18.36
N LYS A 237 -12.50 7.71 18.60
CA LYS A 237 -11.57 8.30 19.57
C LYS A 237 -11.24 9.75 19.22
N LEU A 238 -10.83 10.02 17.98
CA LEU A 238 -10.46 11.37 17.52
C LEU A 238 -11.63 12.36 17.60
N GLN A 239 -12.87 11.90 17.38
CA GLN A 239 -14.08 12.72 17.53
C GLN A 239 -14.34 13.19 18.96
N THR A 240 -13.88 12.44 19.97
CA THR A 240 -13.98 12.87 21.38
C THR A 240 -12.92 13.90 21.77
N HIS A 241 -11.85 14.06 20.99
CA HIS A 241 -10.75 14.95 21.31
C HIS A 241 -11.13 16.42 21.04
N PRO A 242 -10.93 17.36 22.00
CA PRO A 242 -11.41 18.75 21.88
C PRO A 242 -10.97 19.50 20.62
N LEU A 243 -9.77 19.22 20.11
CA LEU A 243 -9.26 19.83 18.87
C LEU A 243 -9.59 19.04 17.61
N LEU A 244 -9.54 17.69 17.68
CA LEU A 244 -9.55 16.85 16.48
C LEU A 244 -10.99 16.47 16.10
N GLY A 245 -11.91 16.52 17.07
CA GLY A 245 -13.34 16.38 16.86
C GLY A 245 -14.07 17.69 16.57
N ASP A 246 -13.39 18.85 16.61
CA ASP A 246 -13.99 20.15 16.30
C ASP A 246 -14.18 20.32 14.78
N PRO A 247 -15.44 20.32 14.27
CA PRO A 247 -15.71 20.41 12.83
C PRO A 247 -15.29 21.74 12.21
N SER A 248 -15.11 22.80 13.02
CA SER A 248 -14.61 24.10 12.55
C SER A 248 -13.11 24.11 12.28
N ARG A 249 -12.39 23.08 12.74
CA ARG A 249 -10.93 22.94 12.62
C ARG A 249 -10.51 21.72 11.85
N VAL A 250 -11.25 20.61 11.94
CA VAL A 250 -10.85 19.32 11.36
C VAL A 250 -12.03 18.66 10.64
N LEU A 251 -11.77 18.18 9.42
CA LEU A 251 -12.67 17.27 8.71
C LEU A 251 -12.10 15.85 8.77
N LEU A 252 -12.71 14.97 9.57
CA LEU A 252 -12.34 13.56 9.70
C LEU A 252 -13.08 12.69 8.68
N LEU A 253 -12.33 12.07 7.76
CA LEU A 253 -12.87 11.16 6.75
C LEU A 253 -12.28 9.76 6.93
N ALA A 254 -13.10 8.72 6.78
CA ALA A 254 -12.62 7.36 6.59
C ALA A 254 -12.39 7.11 5.09
N CYS A 255 -11.52 6.18 4.73
CA CYS A 255 -11.29 5.73 3.36
C CYS A 255 -11.10 4.20 3.32
N HIS A 256 -12.10 3.51 2.80
CA HIS A 256 -12.13 2.04 2.71
C HIS A 256 -12.97 1.57 1.52
N GLY A 257 -12.66 0.39 0.99
CA GLY A 257 -13.30 -0.17 -0.20
C GLY A 257 -14.80 -0.45 -0.08
N SER A 258 -15.35 -0.49 1.14
CA SER A 258 -16.77 -0.70 1.42
C SER A 258 -17.57 0.60 1.65
N MET A 259 -16.97 1.76 1.41
CA MET A 259 -17.60 3.05 1.69
C MET A 259 -18.65 3.47 0.66
N ALA A 260 -19.60 4.30 1.11
CA ALA A 260 -20.56 4.95 0.25
C ALA A 260 -19.88 5.96 -0.70
N SER A 261 -20.39 6.06 -1.93
CA SER A 261 -19.81 6.90 -2.99
C SER A 261 -19.85 8.40 -2.70
N THR A 262 -20.75 8.86 -1.82
CA THR A 262 -20.87 10.27 -1.42
C THR A 262 -19.73 10.73 -0.52
N GLU A 263 -19.35 9.94 0.50
CA GLU A 263 -18.21 10.25 1.39
C GLU A 263 -16.89 10.20 0.63
N GLN A 264 -16.76 9.30 -0.34
CA GLN A 264 -15.57 9.23 -1.18
C GLN A 264 -15.35 10.51 -1.99
N ARG A 265 -16.40 11.25 -2.39
CA ARG A 265 -16.25 12.51 -3.13
C ARG A 265 -15.57 13.58 -2.29
N LEU A 266 -15.95 13.70 -1.02
CA LEU A 266 -15.39 14.67 -0.07
C LEU A 266 -13.87 14.50 0.12
N ILE A 267 -13.36 13.27 -0.06
CA ILE A 267 -11.92 12.99 0.02
C ILE A 267 -11.15 13.77 -1.05
N PHE A 268 -11.73 13.90 -2.25
CA PHE A 268 -11.08 14.55 -3.40
C PHE A 268 -11.34 16.05 -3.50
N GLU A 269 -12.27 16.59 -2.71
CA GLU A 269 -12.53 18.02 -2.67
C GLU A 269 -11.40 18.75 -1.94
N ASN A 270 -10.94 19.86 -2.54
CA ASN A 270 -10.01 20.77 -1.88
C ASN A 270 -10.81 21.63 -0.92
N LEU A 271 -10.43 21.64 0.36
CA LEU A 271 -11.07 22.49 1.35
C LEU A 271 -10.47 23.90 1.28
N GLU A 272 -11.32 24.90 1.08
CA GLU A 272 -10.95 26.30 1.23
C GLU A 272 -11.16 26.73 2.70
N GLY A 273 -10.10 27.25 3.34
CA GLY A 273 -10.18 27.81 4.70
C GLY A 273 -9.23 27.17 5.71
N ALA A 274 -9.51 27.40 7.00
CA ALA A 274 -8.68 26.96 8.14
C ALA A 274 -8.93 25.51 8.60
N VAL A 275 -9.85 24.79 7.93
CA VAL A 275 -10.21 23.42 8.28
C VAL A 275 -9.18 22.45 7.70
N ARG A 276 -8.59 21.60 8.56
CA ARG A 276 -7.65 20.58 8.14
C ARG A 276 -8.37 19.26 7.83
N LYS A 277 -8.19 18.76 6.61
CA LYS A 277 -8.66 17.42 6.22
C LYS A 277 -7.75 16.34 6.79
N ILE A 278 -8.32 15.34 7.46
CA ILE A 278 -7.62 14.15 7.93
C ILE A 278 -8.35 12.92 7.39
N VAL A 279 -7.64 12.09 6.63
CA VAL A 279 -8.18 10.89 5.97
C VAL A 279 -7.56 9.65 6.60
N LEU A 280 -8.38 8.79 7.19
CA LEU A 280 -7.99 7.51 7.77
C LEU A 280 -8.20 6.40 6.74
N ALA A 281 -7.14 5.72 6.33
CA ALA A 281 -7.16 4.84 5.16
C ALA A 281 -6.47 3.50 5.39
N THR A 282 -6.89 2.46 4.65
CA THR A 282 -6.11 1.21 4.51
C THR A 282 -5.13 1.29 3.34
N ASN A 283 -4.35 0.22 3.14
CA ASN A 283 -3.52 0.01 1.95
C ASN A 283 -4.29 0.07 0.62
N ILE A 284 -5.63 -0.01 0.60
CA ILE A 284 -6.43 0.25 -0.60
C ILE A 284 -6.16 1.67 -1.16
N SER A 285 -5.80 2.63 -0.29
CA SER A 285 -5.40 3.97 -0.70
C SER A 285 -3.92 4.10 -1.09
N GLU A 286 -3.14 3.02 -1.00
CA GLU A 286 -1.70 3.03 -1.27
C GLU A 286 -1.38 3.17 -2.75
N THR A 287 -2.22 2.61 -3.62
CA THR A 287 -2.10 2.71 -5.08
C THR A 287 -3.31 3.40 -5.70
N SER A 288 -4.52 2.97 -5.32
CA SER A 288 -5.77 3.30 -6.04
C SER A 288 -6.37 4.70 -5.83
N ILE A 289 -5.89 5.48 -4.84
CA ILE A 289 -6.50 6.80 -4.51
C ILE A 289 -5.48 7.94 -4.49
N THR A 290 -5.71 8.96 -5.32
CA THR A 290 -4.92 10.18 -5.44
C THR A 290 -5.62 11.35 -4.74
N ILE A 291 -5.24 11.59 -3.48
CA ILE A 291 -5.64 12.79 -2.73
C ILE A 291 -4.59 13.87 -2.99
N ASN A 292 -4.98 14.98 -3.61
CA ASN A 292 -4.04 15.97 -4.15
C ASN A 292 -3.40 16.85 -3.08
N ASP A 293 -4.13 17.16 -2.01
CA ASP A 293 -3.73 18.13 -0.98
C ASP A 293 -3.02 17.52 0.23
N VAL A 294 -2.62 16.24 0.17
CA VAL A 294 -1.88 15.56 1.25
C VAL A 294 -0.45 16.08 1.34
N VAL A 295 -0.08 16.53 2.53
CA VAL A 295 1.26 17.02 2.89
C VAL A 295 1.86 16.22 4.03
N PHE A 296 1.01 15.70 4.92
CA PHE A 296 1.44 14.94 6.09
C PHE A 296 0.94 13.51 5.99
N LEU A 297 1.81 12.57 6.34
CA LEU A 297 1.47 11.16 6.35
C LEU A 297 1.82 10.55 7.70
N VAL A 298 0.87 9.84 8.31
CA VAL A 298 1.07 9.09 9.55
C VAL A 298 0.92 7.60 9.23
N ASP A 299 1.96 6.81 9.47
CA ASP A 299 2.01 5.40 9.07
C ASP A 299 2.22 4.51 10.29
N CYS A 300 1.22 3.66 10.60
CA CYS A 300 1.38 2.65 11.66
C CYS A 300 2.36 1.53 11.27
N GLY A 301 2.78 1.46 10.00
CA GLY A 301 3.73 0.46 9.50
C GLY A 301 3.15 -0.93 9.29
N LYS A 302 1.85 -1.12 9.49
CA LYS A 302 1.16 -2.40 9.31
C LYS A 302 0.07 -2.32 8.24
N ALA A 303 -0.26 -3.48 7.68
CA ALA A 303 -1.41 -3.69 6.81
C ALA A 303 -1.98 -5.08 7.05
N LYS A 304 -3.24 -5.29 6.72
CA LYS A 304 -3.80 -6.66 6.64
C LYS A 304 -3.39 -7.27 5.30
N GLU A 305 -2.65 -8.37 5.35
CA GLU A 305 -2.22 -9.12 4.17
C GLU A 305 -2.82 -10.54 4.18
N THR A 306 -3.17 -11.02 2.99
CA THR A 306 -3.70 -12.37 2.82
C THR A 306 -2.56 -13.37 3.02
N SER A 307 -2.70 -14.23 4.01
CA SER A 307 -1.79 -15.31 4.34
C SER A 307 -2.50 -16.66 4.18
N TYR A 308 -1.75 -17.73 4.00
CA TYR A 308 -2.29 -19.08 3.89
C TYR A 308 -1.91 -19.91 5.12
N ASP A 309 -2.91 -20.36 5.88
CA ASP A 309 -2.68 -21.35 6.92
C ASP A 309 -2.67 -22.74 6.29
N ALA A 310 -1.46 -23.24 6.01
CA ALA A 310 -1.25 -24.54 5.38
C ALA A 310 -1.76 -25.72 6.23
N LEU A 311 -1.87 -25.57 7.55
CA LEU A 311 -2.33 -26.63 8.44
C LEU A 311 -3.85 -26.76 8.42
N ASN A 312 -4.54 -25.62 8.35
CA ASN A 312 -6.01 -25.57 8.33
C ASN A 312 -6.58 -25.38 6.92
N ASN A 313 -5.72 -25.37 5.89
CA ASN A 313 -6.09 -25.20 4.49
C ASN A 313 -7.01 -23.97 4.27
N THR A 314 -6.76 -22.90 5.04
CA THR A 314 -7.67 -21.76 5.13
C THR A 314 -6.91 -20.46 4.83
N PRO A 315 -7.37 -19.65 3.86
CA PRO A 315 -6.84 -18.31 3.68
C PRO A 315 -7.24 -17.44 4.88
N CYS A 316 -6.28 -16.73 5.45
CA CYS A 316 -6.48 -15.82 6.57
C CYS A 316 -6.01 -14.41 6.20
N LEU A 317 -6.61 -13.39 6.81
CA LEU A 317 -6.24 -11.99 6.60
C LEU A 317 -5.71 -11.45 7.93
N LEU A 318 -4.39 -11.36 8.04
CA LEU A 318 -3.71 -11.04 9.30
C LEU A 318 -2.95 -9.72 9.19
N PRO A 319 -2.87 -8.92 10.27
CA PRO A 319 -1.98 -7.78 10.32
C PRO A 319 -0.52 -8.22 10.22
N SER A 320 0.22 -7.67 9.27
CA SER A 320 1.66 -7.85 9.06
C SER A 320 2.36 -6.51 8.89
N TRP A 321 3.67 -6.50 9.09
CA TRP A 321 4.52 -5.35 8.79
C TRP A 321 4.62 -5.16 7.28
N ILE A 322 4.49 -3.91 6.82
CA ILE A 322 4.56 -3.60 5.40
C ILE A 322 5.98 -3.75 4.87
N SER A 323 6.10 -4.06 3.57
CA SER A 323 7.38 -4.10 2.88
C SER A 323 8.04 -2.73 2.78
N LYS A 324 9.37 -2.70 2.55
CA LYS A 324 10.09 -1.45 2.25
C LYS A 324 9.56 -0.76 0.98
N ALA A 325 9.11 -1.53 0.00
CA ALA A 325 8.50 -0.99 -1.22
C ALA A 325 7.19 -0.28 -0.89
N ALA A 326 6.33 -0.92 -0.10
CA ALA A 326 5.07 -0.33 0.34
C ALA A 326 5.29 0.95 1.17
N ALA A 327 6.25 0.93 2.11
CA ALA A 327 6.61 2.10 2.90
C ALA A 327 7.07 3.29 2.02
N ARG A 328 7.77 3.02 0.91
CA ARG A 328 8.19 4.04 -0.08
C ARG A 328 7.01 4.58 -0.88
N GLN A 329 6.06 3.74 -1.27
CA GLN A 329 4.85 4.15 -1.97
C GLN A 329 3.96 5.04 -1.11
N ARG A 330 3.75 4.65 0.16
CA ARG A 330 3.08 5.49 1.15
C ARG A 330 3.77 6.86 1.24
N ARG A 331 5.10 6.89 1.40
CA ARG A 331 5.87 8.15 1.46
C ARG A 331 5.60 9.07 0.24
N GLY A 332 5.50 8.52 -0.97
CA GLY A 332 5.24 9.29 -2.18
C GLY A 332 3.90 10.04 -2.18
N ARG A 333 2.93 9.65 -1.32
CA ARG A 333 1.61 10.30 -1.24
C ARG A 333 1.66 11.72 -0.64
N ALA A 334 2.68 12.04 0.15
CA ALA A 334 2.85 13.36 0.78
C ALA A 334 3.66 14.36 -0.07
N GLY A 335 4.25 13.92 -1.19
CA GLY A 335 5.18 14.71 -2.00
C GLY A 335 4.64 15.12 -3.38
N ARG A 336 3.32 15.10 -3.59
CA ARG A 336 2.74 15.30 -4.93
C ARG A 336 2.70 16.75 -5.37
N VAL A 337 2.16 17.63 -4.54
CA VAL A 337 1.92 19.04 -4.89
C VAL A 337 2.90 20.00 -4.25
N GLN A 338 3.52 19.61 -3.14
CA GLN A 338 4.50 20.39 -2.41
C GLN A 338 5.36 19.49 -1.51
N PRO A 339 6.46 19.99 -0.89
CA PRO A 339 7.24 19.22 0.05
C PRO A 339 6.38 18.65 1.19
N GLY A 340 6.65 17.42 1.57
CA GLY A 340 5.83 16.67 2.52
C GLY A 340 6.60 16.22 3.76
N SER A 341 5.88 15.63 4.71
CA SER A 341 6.45 14.97 5.88
C SER A 341 5.75 13.65 6.17
N LYS A 342 6.53 12.62 6.48
CA LYS A 342 6.05 11.28 6.86
C LYS A 342 6.49 10.98 8.29
N CYS A 343 5.52 10.66 9.15
CA CYS A 343 5.70 10.14 10.49
C CYS A 343 5.48 8.62 10.47
N CYS A 344 6.55 7.85 10.59
CA CYS A 344 6.50 6.39 10.76
C CYS A 344 6.44 6.07 12.26
N LEU A 345 5.38 5.41 12.73
CA LEU A 345 5.22 5.02 14.15
C LEU A 345 6.03 3.75 14.51
N VAL A 346 7.11 3.55 13.78
CA VAL A 346 8.03 2.44 13.86
C VAL A 346 9.42 3.04 13.94
N SER A 347 10.30 2.47 14.75
CA SER A 347 11.69 2.93 14.80
C SER A 347 12.38 2.79 13.44
N GLU A 348 13.53 3.44 13.22
CA GLU A 348 14.37 3.26 12.03
C GLU A 348 15.15 1.93 12.07
N GLU A 349 15.55 1.52 13.28
CA GLU A 349 16.32 0.30 13.62
C GLU A 349 15.55 -1.03 13.89
N PRO A 350 14.23 -1.22 13.64
CA PRO A 350 13.54 -2.50 13.86
C PRO A 350 14.04 -3.60 12.92
N GLY A 351 14.71 -3.22 11.82
CA GLY A 351 15.37 -4.16 10.91
C GLY A 351 16.47 -5.01 11.56
N ARG A 352 16.82 -4.74 12.83
CA ARG A 352 17.75 -5.52 13.62
C ARG A 352 17.09 -6.27 14.77
N ARG A 353 16.15 -5.66 15.51
CA ARG A 353 15.58 -6.26 16.75
C ARG A 353 14.38 -7.20 16.54
N THR A 354 13.71 -7.12 15.41
CA THR A 354 12.66 -8.07 15.06
C THR A 354 12.69 -8.29 13.56
N SER A 355 13.17 -9.47 13.16
CA SER A 355 13.06 -10.00 11.78
C SER A 355 14.27 -9.89 10.85
N THR A 356 15.53 -9.88 11.29
CA THR A 356 16.64 -10.10 10.32
C THR A 356 16.56 -11.50 9.67
N LEU A 357 16.09 -12.51 10.42
CA LEU A 357 15.82 -13.86 9.88
C LEU A 357 14.43 -14.01 9.24
N LEU A 358 13.47 -13.11 9.50
CA LEU A 358 12.17 -13.11 8.81
C LEU A 358 12.18 -12.30 7.50
N PHE A 359 12.94 -11.21 7.45
CA PHE A 359 13.11 -10.40 6.24
C PHE A 359 13.87 -11.14 5.13
N LEU A 360 14.80 -12.04 5.50
CA LEU A 360 15.50 -12.89 4.54
C LEU A 360 14.66 -14.12 4.12
N ALA A 361 13.80 -14.64 4.99
CA ALA A 361 12.93 -15.78 4.67
C ALA A 361 11.72 -15.40 3.79
N LEU A 362 11.36 -14.12 3.70
CA LEU A 362 10.19 -13.64 2.93
C LEU A 362 10.51 -13.20 1.49
N ASN A 363 11.76 -13.32 1.03
CA ASN A 363 12.16 -13.05 -0.36
C ASN A 363 12.36 -14.31 -1.23
N PHE A 364 11.99 -15.48 -0.73
CA PHE A 364 11.86 -16.67 -1.57
C PHE A 364 10.46 -17.24 -1.40
N PRO A 365 9.62 -17.30 -2.45
CA PRO A 365 8.69 -18.42 -2.50
C PRO A 365 9.58 -19.65 -2.40
N SER A 366 9.37 -20.48 -1.37
CA SER A 366 10.05 -21.75 -1.27
C SER A 366 9.90 -22.46 -2.61
N HIS A 367 11.00 -22.99 -3.15
CA HIS A 367 11.02 -23.75 -4.40
C HIS A 367 9.93 -24.85 -4.43
N LEU A 368 9.45 -25.26 -3.24
CA LEU A 368 8.30 -26.14 -3.02
C LEU A 368 6.93 -25.58 -3.45
N PHE A 369 6.65 -24.28 -3.26
CA PHE A 369 5.35 -23.68 -3.62
C PHE A 369 5.21 -23.59 -5.14
N PHE A 370 6.32 -23.30 -5.84
CA PHE A 370 6.38 -23.37 -7.30
C PHE A 370 6.22 -24.82 -7.79
N GLN A 371 6.87 -25.82 -7.16
CA GLN A 371 6.70 -27.22 -7.57
C GLN A 371 5.31 -27.80 -7.29
N GLN A 372 4.65 -27.42 -6.19
CA GLN A 372 3.32 -27.96 -5.86
C GLN A 372 2.20 -27.36 -6.72
N SER A 373 2.26 -26.06 -7.08
CA SER A 373 1.27 -25.47 -8.00
C SER A 373 1.45 -25.95 -9.45
N PHE A 374 2.69 -26.21 -9.91
CA PHE A 374 2.95 -26.74 -11.24
C PHE A 374 2.74 -28.26 -11.36
N SER A 375 2.78 -29.02 -10.26
CA SER A 375 2.46 -30.46 -10.29
C SER A 375 1.00 -30.75 -10.69
N CYS A 376 0.11 -29.74 -10.67
CA CYS A 376 -1.27 -29.91 -11.11
C CYS A 376 -1.52 -29.55 -12.58
N HIS A 377 -0.64 -28.82 -13.26
CA HIS A 377 -0.82 -28.43 -14.68
C HIS A 377 0.54 -28.43 -15.39
N GLY A 378 0.84 -29.56 -16.03
CA GLY A 378 2.07 -29.74 -16.80
C GLY A 378 2.05 -29.01 -18.15
N PHE A 379 3.26 -28.90 -18.73
CA PHE A 379 3.65 -28.24 -20.00
C PHE A 379 3.68 -26.70 -19.91
N ILE A 380 4.69 -25.96 -20.41
CA ILE A 380 5.34 -26.02 -21.73
C ILE A 380 6.79 -25.48 -21.65
N GLN A 381 7.66 -26.01 -22.50
CA GLN A 381 8.98 -25.48 -22.87
C GLN A 381 8.98 -25.20 -24.39
N ALA A 382 9.35 -23.99 -24.84
CA ALA A 382 9.90 -23.69 -26.19
C ALA A 382 10.25 -22.19 -26.35
N LEU A 383 11.19 -21.91 -27.26
CA LEU A 383 12.04 -20.73 -27.46
C LEU A 383 11.68 -19.89 -28.74
N LEU A 384 12.04 -18.58 -28.74
CA LEU A 384 12.24 -17.60 -29.87
C LEU A 384 11.00 -16.86 -30.49
N PRO A 385 11.16 -15.70 -31.20
CA PRO A 385 11.54 -14.37 -30.71
C PRO A 385 10.57 -13.20 -31.09
N THR A 386 10.68 -12.10 -30.33
CA THR A 386 10.34 -10.67 -30.57
C THR A 386 8.97 -10.27 -31.17
N ALA A 387 8.06 -9.86 -30.28
CA ALA A 387 7.02 -8.86 -30.54
C ALA A 387 7.42 -7.56 -29.82
N ASP A 388 7.09 -6.37 -30.36
CA ASP A 388 7.46 -5.11 -29.68
C ASP A 388 6.62 -4.94 -28.40
N ILE A 389 7.31 -5.02 -27.27
CA ILE A 389 6.79 -4.81 -25.91
C ILE A 389 7.50 -3.60 -25.36
N VAL A 390 6.80 -2.69 -24.68
CA VAL A 390 7.43 -1.54 -24.02
C VAL A 390 7.11 -1.58 -22.53
N ILE A 391 8.14 -1.68 -21.70
CA ILE A 391 7.99 -1.60 -20.24
C ILE A 391 8.20 -0.15 -19.81
N LEU A 392 7.17 0.44 -19.24
CA LEU A 392 7.11 1.81 -18.74
C LEU A 392 7.31 1.80 -17.22
N ILE A 393 8.34 2.48 -16.74
CA ILE A 393 8.65 2.55 -15.31
C ILE A 393 8.48 3.99 -14.87
N CYS A 394 7.54 4.23 -13.96
CA CYS A 394 7.38 5.53 -13.32
C CYS A 394 8.06 5.48 -11.96
N TYR A 395 9.28 6.02 -11.85
CA TYR A 395 10.06 5.96 -10.60
C TYR A 395 10.14 7.33 -9.93
N PHE A 396 9.99 7.34 -8.61
CA PHE A 396 10.17 8.52 -7.76
C PHE A 396 11.49 8.40 -6.98
N PRO A 397 12.60 9.01 -7.46
CA PRO A 397 13.84 9.08 -6.71
C PRO A 397 13.64 9.97 -5.48
N GLY A 398 13.56 9.36 -4.29
CA GLY A 398 13.78 10.09 -3.05
C GLY A 398 15.27 10.40 -2.93
N ARG A 399 15.65 11.64 -3.21
CA ARG A 399 16.95 12.18 -2.80
C ARG A 399 16.87 12.69 -1.37
#